data_AF-A0A2M9JZ96-F1
#
_entry.id   AF-A0A2M9JZ96-F1
#
_cell.length_a   1.000
_cell.length_b   1.000
_cell.length_c   1.000
_cell.angle_alpha   90.00
_cell.angle_beta   90.00
_cell.angle_gamma   90.00
#
_symmetry.space_group_name_H-M   'P 1'
#
loop_
_entity.id
_entity.type
_entity.pdbx_description
1 polymer ?
#
loop_
_entity_poly.entity_id
_entity_poly.type
_entity_poly.pdbx_seq_one_letter_code
_entity_poly.pdbx_strand_id
1 'polypeptide(L)' 'MTSDVTSLIPDQDAAARRLETLTFEEAQDLLRLLQLIAGEGLDELSQEAEWFAREIAARIPSES' A
#
# COMPACT_ATOMS: atom_id res chain seq x y z
N MET A 1 -19.10 -0.44 26.54
CA MET A 1 -18.87 0.11 25.19
C MET A 1 -17.46 -0.27 24.83
N THR A 2 -17.31 -1.39 24.13
CA THR A 2 -16.01 -1.94 23.73
C THR A 2 -15.53 -1.12 22.54
N SER A 3 -14.55 -0.24 22.76
CA SER A 3 -13.73 0.28 21.69
C SER A 3 -12.85 -0.89 21.23
N ASP A 4 -13.43 -1.73 20.37
CA ASP A 4 -12.66 -2.60 19.49
C ASP A 4 -11.78 -1.66 18.68
N VAL A 5 -10.55 -1.47 19.13
CA VAL A 5 -9.48 -0.96 18.29
C VAL A 5 -9.24 -2.08 17.29
N THR A 6 -10.11 -2.12 16.28
CA THR A 6 -9.90 -2.90 15.08
C THR A 6 -8.51 -2.52 14.62
N SER A 7 -7.60 -3.49 14.69
CA SER A 7 -6.30 -3.42 14.06
C SER A 7 -6.50 -2.78 12.69
N LEU A 8 -6.04 -1.53 12.54
CA LEU A 8 -6.17 -0.74 11.31
C LEU A 8 -5.35 -1.35 10.18
N ILE A 9 -4.51 -2.34 10.50
CA ILE A 9 -3.81 -3.17 9.53
C ILE A 9 -4.87 -4.05 8.84
N PRO A 10 -5.24 -3.77 7.58
CA PRO A 10 -6.09 -4.69 6.83
C PRO A 10 -5.40 -6.06 6.80
N ASP A 11 -6.19 -7.14 6.81
CA ASP A 11 -5.67 -8.48 6.53
C ASP A 11 -4.79 -8.39 5.28
N GLN A 12 -3.47 -8.52 5.47
CA GLN A 12 -2.48 -8.17 4.45
C GLN A 12 -2.70 -8.99 3.17
N ASP A 13 -3.26 -10.21 3.32
CA ASP A 13 -3.69 -11.06 2.21
C ASP A 13 -4.90 -10.48 1.46
N ALA A 14 -5.88 -9.92 2.17
CA ALA A 14 -7.05 -9.28 1.55
C ALA A 14 -6.71 -7.95 0.87
N ALA A 15 -5.69 -7.24 1.35
CA ALA A 15 -5.18 -6.04 0.72
C ALA A 15 -4.37 -6.38 -0.54
N ALA A 16 -3.45 -7.35 -0.45
CA ALA A 16 -2.67 -7.84 -1.59
C ALA A 16 -3.55 -8.33 -2.75
N ARG A 17 -4.59 -9.14 -2.46
CA ARG A 17 -5.56 -9.59 -3.48
C ARG A 17 -6.31 -8.46 -4.17
N ARG A 18 -6.56 -7.36 -3.48
CA ARG A 18 -7.21 -6.18 -4.09
C ARG A 18 -6.25 -5.41 -4.97
N LEU A 19 -4.98 -5.33 -4.61
CA LEU A 19 -3.95 -4.73 -5.46
C LEU A 19 -3.79 -5.47 -6.79
N GLU A 20 -4.03 -6.79 -6.82
CA GLU A 20 -4.01 -7.59 -8.06
C GLU A 20 -5.11 -7.20 -9.06
N THR A 21 -6.15 -6.49 -8.61
CA THR A 21 -7.25 -6.04 -9.48
C THR A 21 -7.00 -4.69 -10.14
N LEU A 22 -5.92 -3.99 -9.75
CA LEU A 22 -5.55 -2.70 -10.32
C LEU A 22 -5.03 -2.89 -11.74
N THR A 23 -5.41 -1.97 -12.63
CA THR A 23 -4.72 -1.82 -13.92
C THR A 23 -3.29 -1.32 -13.70
N PHE A 24 -2.44 -1.44 -14.72
CA PHE A 24 -1.06 -0.98 -14.66
C PHE A 24 -0.96 0.53 -14.36
N GLU A 25 -1.78 1.35 -15.01
CA GLU A 25 -1.81 2.81 -14.78
C GLU A 25 -2.25 3.13 -13.35
N GLU A 26 -3.33 2.49 -12.86
CA GLU A 26 -3.79 2.67 -11.47
C GLU A 26 -2.75 2.23 -10.44
N ALA A 27 -2.02 1.14 -10.71
CA ALA A 27 -0.94 0.68 -9.85
C ALA A 27 0.22 1.68 -9.81
N GLN A 28 0.58 2.30 -10.95
CA GLN A 28 1.61 3.34 -11.00
C GLN A 28 1.20 4.62 -10.25
N ASP A 29 -0.02 5.09 -10.44
CA ASP A 29 -0.54 6.28 -9.76
C ASP A 29 -0.62 6.06 -8.24
N LEU A 30 -1.11 4.89 -7.82
CA LEU A 30 -1.18 4.52 -6.41
C LEU A 30 0.22 4.38 -5.80
N LEU A 31 1.16 3.75 -6.51
CA LEU A 31 2.55 3.64 -6.07
C LEU A 31 3.16 5.03 -5.81
N ARG A 32 2.95 5.97 -6.72
CA ARG A 32 3.46 7.34 -6.57
C ARG A 32 2.86 8.04 -5.34
N LEU A 33 1.57 7.88 -5.10
CA LEU A 33 0.90 8.45 -3.93
C LEU A 33 1.45 7.86 -2.62
N LEU A 34 1.62 6.54 -2.56
CA LEU A 34 2.14 5.85 -1.39
C LEU A 34 3.59 6.24 -1.09
N GLN A 35 4.42 6.42 -2.11
CA GLN A 35 5.79 6.92 -1.94
C GLN A 35 5.84 8.35 -1.41
N LEU A 36 4.89 9.21 -1.81
CA LEU A 36 4.78 10.55 -1.24
C LEU A 36 4.45 10.49 0.25
N ILE A 37 3.46 9.68 0.63
CA ILE A 37 3.04 9.50 2.03
C ILE A 37 4.18 8.89 2.86
N ALA A 38 4.83 7.83 2.36
CA ALA A 38 5.97 7.19 3.03
C ALA A 38 7.16 8.15 3.24
N GLY A 39 7.29 9.16 2.37
CA GLY A 39 8.33 10.19 2.47
C GLY A 39 8.01 11.31 3.46
N GLU A 40 6.78 11.43 3.97
CA GLU A 40 6.39 12.51 4.88
C GLU A 40 6.86 12.28 6.33
N GLY A 41 7.18 11.04 6.73
CA GLY A 41 7.60 10.78 8.11
C GLY A 41 7.99 9.34 8.47
N LEU A 42 8.02 9.09 9.77
CA LEU A 42 8.34 7.78 10.38
C LEU A 42 7.15 7.22 11.19
N ASP A 43 5.98 7.84 11.05
CA ASP A 43 4.77 7.41 11.74
C ASP A 43 4.24 6.09 11.16
N GLU A 44 3.26 5.50 11.84
CA GLU A 44 2.67 4.21 11.47
C GLU A 44 2.08 4.26 10.05
N LEU A 45 1.47 5.38 9.66
CA LEU A 45 0.93 5.59 8.32
C LEU A 45 2.02 5.58 7.25
N SER A 46 3.16 6.24 7.49
CA SER A 46 4.29 6.23 6.57
C SER A 46 4.86 4.82 6.40
N GLN A 47 4.94 4.04 7.48
CA GLN A 47 5.42 2.65 7.43
C GLN A 47 4.47 1.72 6.68
N GLU A 48 3.16 1.89 6.87
CA GLU A 48 2.14 1.16 6.13
C GLU A 48 2.17 1.52 4.63
N ALA A 49 2.31 2.81 4.31
CA ALA A 49 2.44 3.28 2.94
C ALA A 49 3.69 2.71 2.24
N GLU A 50 4.83 2.67 2.94
CA GLU A 50 6.06 2.05 2.46
C GLU A 50 5.88 0.54 2.16
N TRP A 51 5.17 -0.18 3.03
CA TRP A 51 4.87 -1.59 2.80
C TRP A 51 4.03 -1.78 1.53
N PHE A 52 2.95 -1.01 1.37
CA PHE A 52 2.12 -1.05 0.17
C PHE A 52 2.88 -0.67 -1.09
N ALA A 53 3.73 0.36 -1.02
CA ALA A 53 4.56 0.78 -2.15
C ALA A 53 5.47 -0.35 -2.63
N ARG A 54 6.09 -1.09 -1.70
CA ARG A 54 6.95 -2.24 -2.04
C ARG A 54 6.16 -3.37 -2.69
N GLU A 55 4.99 -3.71 -2.15
CA GLU A 55 4.14 -4.75 -2.70
C GLU A 55 3.71 -4.41 -4.15
N ILE A 56 3.31 -3.16 -4.40
CA ILE A 56 2.93 -2.73 -5.75
C ILE A 56 4.15 -2.72 -6.67
N ALA A 57 5.27 -2.15 -6.24
CA ALA A 57 6.49 -2.08 -7.04
C ALA A 57 7.05 -3.45 -7.45
N ALA A 58 6.91 -4.47 -6.58
CA ALA A 58 7.31 -5.84 -6.90
C ALA A 58 6.46 -6.49 -8.00
N ARG A 59 5.27 -5.95 -8.28
CA ARG A 59 4.29 -6.48 -9.24
C ARG A 59 4.22 -5.69 -10.54
N ILE A 60 4.64 -4.43 -10.54
CA ILE A 60 4.75 -3.62 -11.76
C ILE A 60 5.93 -4.16 -12.58
N PRO A 61 5.71 -4.69 -13.80
CA PRO A 61 6.83 -5.08 -14.65
C PRO A 61 7.70 -3.85 -14.92
N SER A 62 8.96 -3.91 -14.50
CA SER A 62 9.96 -2.94 -14.92
C SER A 62 10.03 -2.98 -16.45
N GLU A 63 9.68 -1.88 -17.11
CA GLU A 63 9.88 -1.74 -18.56
C GLU A 63 11.31 -2.20 -18.91
N SER A 64 11.39 -3.18 -19.82
CA SER A 64 12.65 -3.67 -20.41
C SER A 64 13.02 -2.88 -21.64
#